data_AF-A0A3Q7EYB1-F1
#
_entry.id   AF-A0A3Q7EYB1-F1
#
_cell.length_a   1.000
_cell.length_b   1.000
_cell.length_c   1.000
_cell.angle_alpha   90.00
_cell.angle_beta   90.00
_cell.angle_gamma   90.00
#
_symmetry.space_group_name_H-M   'P 1'
#
loop_
_entity.id
_entity.type
_entity.pdbx_description
1 polymer ?
#
loop_
_entity_poly.entity_id
_entity_poly.type
_entity_poly.pdbx_seq_one_letter_code
_entity_poly.pdbx_strand_id
1 'polypeptide(L)'
;MVGGWVGAPTIVMCFAWLVTREARLTCEILQKRDCQLCPDDSLDDKSFESYRSGLIAKLLEKDPSLAYETNRFWGQITDKRYMFDISEKEAEVLRSIQKGDLIEWYHTYLRQPSPKCRRLCVRVWGCNTDWKDADSPIASAQVIKDVISFKKSAKFYPSLC
;
A
#
# COMPACT_ATOMS: atom_id res chain seq x y z
N MET A 1 18.07 -38.22 8.29
CA MET A 1 18.85 -36.97 8.12
C MET A 1 17.89 -35.86 7.82
N VAL A 2 17.89 -34.86 8.70
CA VAL A 2 17.06 -33.67 8.68
C VAL A 2 17.61 -32.72 7.63
N GLY A 3 16.74 -32.00 6.93
CA GLY A 3 17.15 -30.98 5.96
C GLY A 3 15.99 -30.14 5.48
N GLY A 4 15.24 -29.57 6.43
CA GLY A 4 14.15 -28.64 6.15
C GLY A 4 14.68 -27.33 5.56
N TRP A 5 14.05 -26.90 4.47
CA TRP A 5 14.14 -25.54 3.96
C TRP A 5 12.80 -24.87 4.22
N VAL A 6 12.71 -24.16 5.35
CA VAL A 6 11.64 -23.20 5.60
C VAL A 6 12.30 -21.84 5.76
N GLY A 7 12.63 -21.23 4.63
CA GLY A 7 12.99 -19.82 4.55
C GLY A 7 11.81 -19.08 3.93
N ALA A 8 10.81 -18.73 4.75
CA ALA A 8 9.77 -17.81 4.32
C ALA A 8 10.39 -16.40 4.17
N PRO A 9 10.19 -15.70 3.05
CA PRO A 9 10.51 -14.28 2.99
C PRO A 9 9.52 -13.52 3.86
N THR A 10 10.01 -12.95 4.95
CA THR A 10 9.30 -11.94 5.74
C THR A 10 8.98 -10.75 4.84
N ILE A 11 7.75 -10.71 4.33
CA ILE A 11 7.17 -9.50 3.77
C ILE A 11 6.85 -8.61 4.97
N VAL A 12 7.74 -7.65 5.23
CA VAL A 12 7.42 -6.54 6.13
C VAL A 12 6.38 -5.70 5.41
N MET A 13 5.09 -5.93 5.71
CA MET A 13 4.00 -5.11 5.23
C MET A 13 4.02 -3.78 6.00
N CYS A 14 4.86 -2.85 5.53
CA CYS A 14 4.60 -1.44 5.76
C CYS A 14 3.32 -1.10 4.98
N PHE A 15 2.33 -0.49 5.63
CA PHE A 15 1.15 0.04 4.96
C PHE A 15 1.59 1.12 3.96
N ALA A 16 1.82 0.68 2.72
CA ALA A 16 2.00 1.46 1.54
C ALA A 16 0.97 0.94 0.54
N TRP A 17 0.18 1.83 -0.06
CA TRP A 17 -0.71 1.45 -1.15
C TRP A 17 0.15 0.99 -2.33
N LEU A 18 0.13 -0.31 -2.62
CA LEU A 18 0.80 -0.89 -3.77
C LEU A 18 -0.22 -1.05 -4.90
N VAL A 19 -0.05 -0.29 -5.97
CA VAL A 19 -0.81 -0.47 -7.21
C VAL A 19 0.07 -1.22 -8.19
N THR A 20 -0.22 -2.51 -8.41
CA THR A 20 0.42 -3.31 -9.47
C THR A 20 -0.40 -3.19 -10.75
N ARG A 21 0.21 -2.71 -11.84
CA ARG A 21 -0.39 -2.68 -13.17
C ARG A 21 0.53 -3.32 -14.19
N GLU A 22 0.01 -4.26 -14.96
CA GLU A 22 0.66 -4.81 -16.15
C GLU A 22 0.13 -4.04 -17.37
N ALA A 23 1.01 -3.40 -18.13
CA ALA A 23 0.61 -2.64 -19.32
C ALA A 23 1.66 -2.76 -20.44
N ARG A 24 1.21 -2.93 -21.68
CA ARG A 24 2.04 -2.87 -22.91
C ARG A 24 2.34 -1.44 -23.39
N LEU A 25 2.13 -0.42 -22.56
CA LEU A 25 2.18 0.99 -22.96
C LEU A 25 3.25 1.76 -22.19
N THR A 26 3.82 2.77 -22.86
CA THR A 26 4.92 3.60 -22.36
C THR A 26 4.57 4.31 -21.05
N CYS A 27 5.59 4.48 -20.21
CA CYS A 27 5.45 4.88 -18.81
C CYS A 27 4.83 6.28 -18.58
N GLU A 28 4.92 7.18 -19.56
CA GLU A 28 4.28 8.50 -19.53
C GLU A 28 2.75 8.40 -19.45
N ILE A 29 2.15 7.36 -20.04
CA ILE A 29 0.69 7.17 -20.06
C ILE A 29 0.19 6.68 -18.69
N LEU A 30 0.97 5.87 -17.97
CA LEU A 30 0.58 5.40 -16.63
C LEU A 30 0.59 6.55 -15.62
N GLN A 31 1.60 7.44 -15.68
CA GLN A 31 1.68 8.59 -14.79
C GLN A 31 0.67 9.69 -15.12
N LYS A 32 0.31 9.88 -16.41
CA LYS A 32 -0.84 10.72 -16.81
C LYS A 32 -2.17 10.12 -16.40
N ARG A 33 -2.32 8.79 -16.40
CA ARG A 33 -3.53 8.11 -15.90
C ARG A 33 -3.64 8.06 -14.37
N ASP A 34 -2.55 8.21 -13.63
CA ASP A 34 -2.63 8.38 -12.16
C ASP A 34 -3.34 9.70 -11.79
N CYS A 35 -3.28 10.74 -12.63
CA CYS A 35 -4.12 11.92 -12.49
C CYS A 35 -5.61 11.63 -12.78
N GLN A 36 -5.92 10.56 -13.52
CA GLN A 36 -7.29 10.15 -13.88
C GLN A 36 -7.90 9.17 -12.87
N LEU A 37 -7.13 8.69 -11.88
CA LEU A 37 -7.63 7.98 -10.69
C LEU A 37 -7.74 8.92 -9.48
N CYS A 38 -7.93 10.22 -9.72
CA CYS A 38 -8.60 11.02 -8.70
C CYS A 38 -9.93 10.31 -8.42
N PRO A 39 -10.26 9.97 -7.16
CA PRO A 39 -11.67 9.89 -6.79
C PRO A 39 -12.27 11.14 -7.42
N ASP A 40 -13.29 10.95 -8.25
CA ASP A 40 -14.12 12.08 -8.62
C ASP A 40 -14.37 12.82 -7.30
N ASP A 41 -14.18 14.14 -7.21
CA ASP A 41 -14.42 14.87 -5.96
C ASP A 41 -15.87 14.62 -5.47
N SER A 42 -16.70 13.96 -6.28
CA SER A 42 -17.90 13.22 -5.94
C SER A 42 -17.71 11.71 -5.67
N LEU A 43 -17.15 11.31 -4.52
CA LEU A 43 -17.55 10.03 -3.90
C LEU A 43 -18.98 10.23 -3.37
N ASP A 44 -20.00 9.54 -3.86
CA ASP A 44 -21.35 9.74 -3.33
C ASP A 44 -21.48 9.14 -1.91
N ASP A 45 -22.31 9.76 -1.07
CA ASP A 45 -22.41 9.37 0.35
C ASP A 45 -22.95 7.94 0.52
N LYS A 46 -23.78 7.46 -0.42
CA LYS A 46 -24.31 6.09 -0.38
C LYS A 46 -23.21 5.07 -0.66
N SER A 47 -22.36 5.31 -1.65
CA SER A 47 -21.19 4.47 -1.94
C SER A 47 -20.20 4.50 -0.79
N PHE A 48 -19.93 5.67 -0.21
CA PHE A 48 -19.07 5.78 0.97
C PHE A 48 -19.56 4.90 2.13
N GLU A 49 -20.83 5.01 2.52
CA GLU A 49 -21.40 4.22 3.60
C GLU A 49 -21.46 2.71 3.25
N SER A 50 -21.69 2.37 1.98
CA SER A 50 -21.63 0.99 1.49
C SER A 50 -20.22 0.39 1.64
N TYR A 51 -19.17 1.10 1.21
CA TYR A 51 -17.78 0.64 1.36
C TYR A 51 -17.38 0.54 2.83
N ARG A 52 -17.78 1.52 3.63
CA ARG A 52 -17.49 1.56 5.06
C ARG A 52 -18.13 0.39 5.81
N SER A 53 -19.43 0.17 5.59
CA SER A 53 -20.15 -0.95 6.20
C SER A 53 -19.60 -2.30 5.73
N GLY A 54 -19.26 -2.45 4.44
CA GLY A 54 -18.62 -3.64 3.90
C GLY A 54 -17.25 -3.92 4.52
N LEU A 55 -16.43 -2.89 4.74
CA LEU A 55 -15.13 -3.04 5.38
C LEU A 55 -15.26 -3.41 6.86
N ILE A 56 -16.20 -2.80 7.59
CA ILE A 56 -16.50 -3.16 8.98
C ILE A 56 -16.96 -4.62 9.08
N ALA A 57 -17.87 -5.04 8.19
CA ALA A 57 -18.35 -6.42 8.16
C ALA A 57 -17.21 -7.41 7.91
N LYS A 58 -16.29 -7.07 7.00
CA LYS A 58 -15.10 -7.88 6.71
C LYS A 58 -14.13 -7.96 7.91
N LEU A 59 -13.93 -6.86 8.63
CA LEU A 59 -13.06 -6.85 9.81
C LEU A 59 -13.63 -7.69 10.96
N LEU A 60 -14.96 -7.67 11.13
CA LEU A 60 -15.66 -8.41 12.17
C LEU A 60 -16.09 -9.83 11.74
N GLU A 61 -15.70 -10.25 10.54
CA GLU A 61 -15.96 -11.60 10.06
C GLU A 61 -15.21 -12.61 10.93
N LYS A 62 -15.90 -13.68 11.34
CA LYS A 62 -15.28 -14.74 12.12
C LYS A 62 -14.36 -15.56 11.23
N ASP A 63 -13.24 -15.98 11.81
CA ASP A 63 -12.29 -16.87 11.13
C ASP A 63 -13.01 -18.17 10.69
N PRO A 64 -13.01 -18.51 9.40
CA PRO A 64 -13.77 -19.67 8.89
C PRO A 64 -13.11 -21.01 9.25
N SER A 65 -11.87 -21.00 9.70
CA SER A 65 -11.16 -22.18 10.20
C SER A 65 -10.04 -21.81 11.16
N LEU A 66 -9.59 -22.80 11.94
CA LEU A 66 -8.47 -22.66 12.88
C LEU A 66 -7.18 -22.19 12.20
N ALA A 67 -6.98 -22.53 10.92
CA ALA A 67 -5.80 -22.08 10.17
C ALA A 67 -5.83 -20.56 9.92
N TYR A 68 -7.01 -19.98 9.65
CA TYR A 68 -7.16 -18.53 9.50
C TYR A 68 -6.91 -17.81 10.83
N GLU A 69 -7.51 -18.30 11.92
CA GLU A 69 -7.30 -17.75 13.26
C GLU A 69 -5.82 -17.81 13.68
N THR A 70 -5.18 -18.97 13.46
CA THR A 70 -3.75 -19.15 13.77
C THR A 70 -2.90 -18.18 12.97
N ASN A 71 -3.13 -18.04 11.66
CA ASN A 71 -2.37 -17.10 10.83
C ASN A 71 -2.60 -15.64 11.25
N ARG A 72 -3.83 -15.27 11.61
CA ARG A 72 -4.17 -13.92 12.09
C ARG A 72 -3.39 -13.57 13.36
N PHE A 73 -3.37 -14.46 14.34
CA PHE A 73 -2.60 -14.24 15.58
C PHE A 73 -1.09 -14.35 15.37
N TRP A 74 -0.65 -15.27 14.51
CA TRP A 74 0.77 -15.42 14.22
C TRP A 74 1.36 -14.15 13.61
N GLY A 75 0.64 -13.46 12.73
CA GLY A 75 1.04 -12.15 12.21
C GLY A 75 1.28 -11.11 13.31
N GLN A 76 0.43 -11.06 14.35
CA GLN A 76 0.61 -10.14 15.48
C GLN A 76 1.85 -10.47 16.31
N ILE A 77 2.20 -11.76 16.43
CA ILE A 77 3.39 -12.23 17.16
C ILE A 77 4.66 -11.92 16.37
N THR A 78 4.69 -12.25 15.07
CA THR A 78 5.87 -12.01 14.22
C THR A 78 6.16 -10.52 14.08
N ASP A 79 5.11 -9.70 14.01
CA ASP A 79 5.23 -8.24 13.94
C ASP A 79 5.45 -7.59 15.31
N LYS A 80 5.43 -8.38 16.39
CA LYS A 80 5.59 -7.92 17.79
C LYS A 80 4.61 -6.82 18.21
N ARG A 81 3.43 -6.79 17.58
CA ARG A 81 2.37 -5.84 17.91
C ARG A 81 1.51 -6.35 19.07
N TYR A 82 1.31 -7.67 19.13
CA TYR A 82 0.49 -8.33 20.16
C TYR A 82 -0.93 -7.74 20.33
N MET A 83 -1.48 -7.11 19.28
CA MET A 83 -2.83 -6.55 19.26
C MET A 83 -3.81 -7.58 18.69
N PHE A 84 -4.22 -8.54 19.51
CA PHE A 84 -5.11 -9.61 19.07
C PHE A 84 -6.55 -9.16 18.79
N ASP A 85 -6.93 -8.01 19.35
CA ASP A 85 -8.22 -7.32 19.17
C ASP A 85 -8.17 -6.22 18.09
N ILE A 86 -7.14 -6.20 17.25
CA ILE A 86 -6.92 -5.12 16.27
C ILE A 86 -8.12 -4.94 15.32
N SER A 87 -8.75 -6.03 14.86
CA SER A 87 -9.89 -5.94 13.96
C SER A 87 -11.11 -5.25 14.60
N GLU A 88 -11.33 -5.47 15.90
CA GLU A 88 -12.43 -4.83 16.63
C GLU A 88 -12.16 -3.34 16.83
N LYS A 89 -10.92 -2.98 17.18
CA LYS A 89 -10.46 -1.58 17.31
C LYS A 89 -10.52 -0.84 15.98
N GLU A 90 -10.07 -1.47 14.89
CA GLU A 90 -10.15 -0.89 13.54
C GLU A 90 -11.61 -0.66 13.13
N ALA A 91 -12.49 -1.62 13.40
CA ALA A 91 -13.92 -1.47 13.14
C ALA A 91 -14.54 -0.32 13.96
N GLU A 92 -14.14 -0.14 15.22
CA GLU A 92 -14.58 0.98 16.06
C GLU A 92 -14.13 2.33 15.51
N VAL A 93 -12.85 2.47 15.13
CA VAL A 93 -12.34 3.70 14.53
C VAL A 93 -13.01 3.99 13.18
N LEU A 94 -13.23 2.95 12.36
CA LEU A 94 -13.94 3.13 11.08
C LEU A 94 -15.35 3.68 11.26
N ARG A 95 -16.03 3.40 12.39
CA ARG A 95 -17.36 3.97 12.72
C ARG A 95 -17.33 5.45 13.09
N SER A 96 -16.16 6.06 13.31
CA SER A 96 -16.07 7.52 13.47
C SER A 96 -15.59 8.26 12.22
N ILE A 97 -14.91 7.59 11.29
CA ILE A 97 -14.36 8.22 10.08
C ILE A 97 -15.46 8.78 9.18
N GLN A 98 -15.31 10.04 8.77
CA GLN A 98 -16.19 10.70 7.81
C GLN A 98 -15.58 10.71 6.41
N LYS A 99 -16.41 10.88 5.40
CA LYS A 99 -15.98 11.02 4.00
C LYS A 99 -14.99 12.18 3.81
N GLY A 100 -15.20 13.30 4.50
CA GLY A 100 -14.31 14.45 4.46
C GLY A 100 -12.88 14.10 4.90
N ASP A 101 -12.75 13.32 5.97
CA ASP A 101 -11.45 12.88 6.50
C ASP A 101 -10.68 12.03 5.47
N LEU A 102 -11.40 11.15 4.75
CA LEU A 102 -10.79 10.33 3.70
C LEU A 102 -10.31 11.16 2.51
N ILE A 103 -11.11 12.15 2.10
CA ILE A 103 -10.75 13.06 1.01
C ILE A 103 -9.50 13.85 1.42
N GLU A 104 -9.49 14.47 2.60
CA GLU A 104 -8.34 15.21 3.12
C GLU A 104 -7.09 14.31 3.23
N TRP A 105 -7.24 13.09 3.74
CA TRP A 105 -6.16 12.13 3.83
C TRP A 105 -5.59 11.76 2.44
N TYR A 106 -6.47 11.53 1.45
CA TYR A 106 -6.06 11.26 0.07
C TYR A 106 -5.27 12.43 -0.53
N HIS A 107 -5.78 13.67 -0.39
CA HIS A 107 -5.08 14.85 -0.87
C HIS A 107 -3.73 15.05 -0.18
N THR A 108 -3.66 14.75 1.12
CA THR A 108 -2.47 14.95 1.93
C THR A 108 -1.37 13.94 1.62
N TYR A 109 -1.70 12.65 1.47
CA TYR A 109 -0.69 11.59 1.40
C TYR A 109 -0.54 10.94 0.02
N LEU A 110 -1.54 11.04 -0.86
CA LEU A 110 -1.55 10.33 -2.14
C LEU A 110 -1.54 11.28 -3.37
N ARG A 111 -2.05 12.50 -3.26
CA ARG A 111 -2.09 13.47 -4.36
C ARG A 111 -0.91 14.46 -4.34
N GLN A 112 -0.30 14.68 -5.50
CA GLN A 112 0.68 15.77 -5.68
C GLN A 112 -0.04 17.12 -5.86
N PRO A 113 0.54 18.25 -5.42
CA PRO A 113 1.92 18.45 -4.96
C PRO A 113 2.09 18.42 -3.42
N SER A 114 1.26 17.69 -2.66
CA SER A 114 1.36 17.70 -1.20
C SER A 114 2.78 17.34 -0.73
N PRO A 115 3.40 18.12 0.19
CA PRO A 115 4.75 17.85 0.70
C PRO A 115 4.83 16.57 1.55
N LYS A 116 3.70 16.05 2.02
CA LYS A 116 3.62 14.79 2.75
C LYS A 116 3.45 13.57 1.83
N CYS A 117 3.16 13.79 0.55
CA CYS A 117 3.01 12.71 -0.44
C CYS A 117 4.36 12.08 -0.75
N ARG A 118 4.50 10.78 -0.46
CA ARG A 118 5.71 9.99 -0.73
C ARG A 118 5.36 8.88 -1.72
N ARG A 119 5.99 8.88 -2.90
CA ARG A 119 5.73 7.90 -3.97
C ARG A 119 7.00 7.18 -4.39
N LEU A 120 6.91 5.86 -4.54
CA LEU A 120 7.95 5.02 -5.14
C LEU A 120 7.33 4.31 -6.35
N CYS A 121 7.98 4.40 -7.50
CA CYS A 121 7.57 3.69 -8.71
C CYS A 121 8.66 2.68 -9.07
N VAL A 122 8.27 1.41 -9.20
CA VAL A 122 9.15 0.34 -9.69
C VAL A 122 8.72 0.03 -11.12
N ARG A 123 9.63 0.20 -12.07
CA ARG A 123 9.41 -0.09 -13.49
C ARG A 123 10.09 -1.40 -13.83
N VAL A 124 9.31 -2.36 -14.32
CA VAL A 124 9.81 -3.66 -14.78
C VAL A 124 9.60 -3.74 -16.29
N TRP A 125 10.65 -4.07 -17.02
CA TRP A 125 10.68 -4.10 -18.47
C TRP A 125 10.72 -5.53 -18.97
N GLY A 126 9.97 -5.81 -20.05
CA GLY A 126 10.04 -7.11 -20.73
C GLY A 126 11.28 -7.21 -21.62
N CYS A 127 11.69 -8.43 -21.96
CA CYS A 127 12.93 -8.71 -22.67
C CYS A 127 13.07 -8.04 -24.06
N ASN A 128 11.97 -7.56 -24.65
CA ASN A 128 11.91 -7.01 -26.00
C ASN A 128 11.60 -5.51 -26.03
N THR A 129 11.91 -4.78 -24.95
CA THR A 129 11.68 -3.33 -24.86
C THR A 129 12.99 -2.56 -24.95
N ASP A 130 12.98 -1.45 -25.70
CA ASP A 130 14.12 -0.56 -25.83
C ASP A 130 14.36 0.17 -24.51
N TRP A 131 15.49 -0.12 -23.86
CA TRP A 131 15.90 0.49 -22.59
C TRP A 131 16.09 2.01 -22.67
N LYS A 132 16.14 2.58 -23.87
CA LYS A 132 16.32 4.01 -24.12
C LYS A 132 15.17 4.87 -23.54
N ASP A 133 13.99 4.28 -23.37
CA ASP A 133 12.84 4.93 -22.71
C ASP A 133 12.92 4.88 -21.17
N ALA A 134 13.82 4.07 -20.59
CA ALA A 134 13.93 3.90 -19.15
C ALA A 134 14.53 5.14 -18.45
N ASP A 135 15.43 5.84 -19.15
CA ASP A 135 16.13 7.03 -18.64
C ASP A 135 15.41 8.35 -18.99
N SER A 136 14.26 8.31 -19.68
CA SER A 136 13.50 9.52 -19.97
C SER A 136 13.11 10.20 -18.65
N PRO A 137 13.59 11.44 -18.39
CA PRO A 137 13.36 12.11 -17.13
C PRO A 137 11.89 12.48 -17.01
N ILE A 138 11.23 11.85 -16.04
CA ILE A 138 9.92 12.30 -15.57
C ILE A 138 10.17 13.62 -14.84
N ALA A 139 9.53 14.71 -15.27
CA ALA A 139 9.74 16.06 -14.76
C ALA A 139 9.60 16.23 -13.23
N SER A 140 9.05 15.25 -12.51
CA SER A 140 8.84 15.27 -11.06
C SER A 140 9.41 14.08 -10.28
N ALA A 141 10.26 13.23 -10.89
CA ALA A 141 10.79 12.04 -10.23
C ALA A 141 12.31 11.96 -10.23
N GLN A 142 12.87 11.44 -9.13
CA GLN A 142 14.28 11.11 -9.00
C GLN A 142 14.51 9.64 -9.39
N VAL A 143 15.36 9.39 -10.38
CA VAL A 143 15.74 8.03 -10.79
C VAL A 143 16.76 7.46 -9.81
N ILE A 144 16.46 6.29 -9.24
CA ILE A 144 17.34 5.58 -8.32
C ILE A 144 18.23 4.62 -9.12
N LYS A 145 19.52 4.94 -9.26
CA LYS A 145 20.50 4.09 -9.95
C LYS A 145 21.13 3.04 -9.05
N ASP A 146 21.38 3.39 -7.79
CA ASP A 146 21.91 2.47 -6.78
C ASP A 146 20.96 2.39 -5.57
N VAL A 147 20.39 1.21 -5.38
CA VAL A 147 19.46 0.92 -4.29
C VAL A 147 20.14 0.97 -2.93
N ILE A 148 21.43 0.61 -2.85
CA ILE A 148 22.16 0.57 -1.58
C ILE A 148 22.43 1.99 -1.08
N SER A 149 22.94 2.88 -1.93
CA SER A 149 23.14 4.30 -1.59
C SER A 149 21.81 5.00 -1.28
N PHE A 150 20.74 4.67 -2.00
CA PHE A 150 19.41 5.19 -1.69
C PHE A 150 18.94 4.77 -0.30
N LYS A 151 19.04 3.47 0.04
CA LYS A 151 18.66 2.98 1.38
C LYS A 151 19.49 3.64 2.49
N LYS A 152 20.80 3.82 2.30
CA LYS A 152 21.69 4.46 3.29
C LYS A 152 21.37 5.93 3.55
N SER A 153 20.90 6.65 2.54
CA SER A 153 20.53 8.07 2.66
C SER A 153 19.11 8.30 3.16
N ALA A 154 18.26 7.27 3.17
CA ALA A 154 16.88 7.36 3.61
C ALA A 154 16.76 7.41 5.14
N LYS A 155 15.76 8.17 5.63
CA LYS A 155 15.32 8.10 7.02
C LYS A 155 14.37 6.91 7.17
N PHE A 156 14.63 6.06 8.16
CA PHE A 156 13.77 4.92 8.47
C PHE A 156 12.69 5.31 9.47
N TYR A 157 11.53 4.67 9.37
CA TYR A 157 10.53 4.75 10.42
C TYR A 157 11.06 4.06 11.69
N PRO A 158 10.68 4.54 12.88
CA PRO A 158 10.95 3.82 14.11
C PRO A 158 10.32 2.44 14.07
N SER A 159 10.87 1.50 14.85
CA SER A 159 10.17 0.25 15.12
C SER A 159 8.82 0.54 15.77
N LEU A 160 7.83 -0.30 15.48
CA LEU A 160 6.53 -0.24 16.16
C LEU A 160 6.60 -0.73 17.62
N CYS A 161 7.81 -1.07 18.09
CA CYS A 161 8.14 -1.56 19.43
C CYS A 161 9.17 -0.63 20.07
#